data_AF-A0A965KIE7-F1
#
_entry.id   AF-A0A965KIE7-F1
#
_cell.length_a   1.000
_cell.length_b   1.000
_cell.length_c   1.000
_cell.angle_alpha   90.00
_cell.angle_beta   90.00
_cell.angle_gamma   90.00
#
_symmetry.space_group_name_H-M   'P 1'
#
loop_
_entity.id
_entity.type
_entity.pdbx_description
1 polymer ?
#
loop_
_entity_poly.entity_id
_entity_poly.type
_entity_poly.pdbx_seq_one_letter_code
_entity_poly.pdbx_strand_id
1 'polypeptide(L)'
;MAEIKVRGADGKPVRYASLDGQNLKLQFEYYARHDNEGDYEVIQTVAPEEFAAIANKFGLDPTSDILAIVQQISDAGRGEEFVAALDSKEIKCEIFTWSS
;
A
#
# COMPACT_ATOMS: atom_id res chain seq x y z
N MET A 1 7.36 3.51 14.94
CA MET A 1 6.19 3.75 14.06
C MET A 1 5.50 2.42 13.82
N ALA A 2 4.16 2.39 13.81
CA ALA A 2 3.42 1.16 13.55
C ALA A 2 3.39 0.92 12.04
N GLU A 3 4.03 -0.15 11.58
CA GLU A 3 3.98 -0.62 10.20
C GLU A 3 2.89 -1.69 10.08
N ILE A 4 1.99 -1.54 9.11
CA ILE A 4 0.95 -2.51 8.79
C ILE A 4 1.41 -3.35 7.60
N LYS A 5 1.42 -4.67 7.78
CA LYS A 5 1.58 -5.60 6.67
C LYS A 5 0.26 -5.66 5.92
N VAL A 6 0.20 -5.11 4.71
CA VAL A 6 -0.98 -5.19 3.84
C VAL A 6 -0.98 -6.56 3.19
N ARG A 7 -1.96 -7.41 3.52
CA ARG A 7 -2.00 -8.82 3.10
C ARG A 7 -2.94 -9.04 1.93
N GLY A 8 -2.49 -9.86 0.99
CA GLY A 8 -3.33 -10.40 -0.09
C GLY A 8 -4.23 -11.54 0.40
N ALA A 9 -4.99 -12.11 -0.53
CA ALA A 9 -5.96 -13.18 -0.23
C ALA A 9 -5.28 -14.47 0.28
N ASP A 10 -4.00 -14.67 -0.05
CA ASP A 10 -3.18 -15.79 0.44
C ASP A 10 -2.58 -15.54 1.83
N GLY A 11 -2.88 -14.40 2.44
CA GLY A 11 -2.36 -13.99 3.75
C GLY A 11 -0.92 -13.47 3.74
N LYS A 12 -0.25 -13.44 2.57
CA LYS A 12 1.11 -12.91 2.45
C LYS A 12 1.10 -11.39 2.30
N PRO A 13 2.12 -10.71 2.84
CA PRO A 13 2.25 -9.27 2.66
C PRO A 13 2.56 -8.92 1.20
N VAL A 14 1.81 -7.98 0.64
CA VAL A 14 2.03 -7.41 -0.70
C VAL A 14 2.64 -6.00 -0.64
N ARG A 15 2.40 -5.28 0.46
CA ARG A 15 3.00 -3.98 0.79
C ARG A 15 3.16 -3.85 2.30
N TYR A 16 4.04 -2.94 2.71
CA TYR A 16 4.18 -2.46 4.08
C TYR A 16 3.72 -1.01 4.13
N ALA A 17 2.71 -0.73 4.96
CA ALA A 17 2.10 0.58 5.07
C ALA A 17 2.48 1.28 6.36
N SER A 18 2.76 2.58 6.29
CA SER A 18 3.06 3.43 7.44
C SER A 18 2.73 4.89 7.14
N LEU A 19 2.69 5.73 8.17
CA LEU A 19 2.60 7.18 7.99
C LEU A 19 4.00 7.80 7.89
N ASP A 20 4.20 8.59 6.83
CA ASP A 20 5.33 9.50 6.68
C ASP A 20 4.81 10.93 6.75
N GLY A 21 4.95 11.55 7.93
CA GLY A 21 4.23 12.76 8.27
C GLY A 21 2.72 12.50 8.30
N GLN A 22 1.98 13.14 7.38
CA GLN A 22 0.54 12.93 7.19
C GLN A 22 0.23 11.98 6.03
N ASN A 23 1.21 11.65 5.20
CA ASN A 23 1.01 10.85 4.01
C ASN A 23 1.02 9.36 4.37
N LEU A 24 0.18 8.59 3.69
CA LEU A 24 0.25 7.13 3.75
C LEU A 24 1.30 6.65 2.76
N LYS A 25 2.36 6.03 3.27
CA LYS A 25 3.42 5.42 2.48
C LYS A 25 3.23 3.91 2.44
N LEU A 26 3.16 3.34 1.24
CA LEU A 26 3.18 1.91 1.00
C LEU A 26 4.48 1.54 0.27
N GLN A 27 5.21 0.58 0.81
CA GLN A 27 6.49 0.15 0.25
C GLN A 27 6.54 -1.35 0.03
N PHE A 28 7.27 -1.77 -1.00
CA PHE A 28 7.69 -3.14 -1.19
C PHE A 28 9.09 -3.14 -1.79
N GLU A 29 9.94 -3.99 -1.24
CA GLU A 29 11.33 -4.13 -1.64
C GLU A 29 11.64 -5.60 -1.83
N TYR A 30 12.27 -5.92 -2.95
CA TYR A 30 12.78 -7.23 -3.30
C TYR A 30 14.28 -7.11 -3.53
N TYR A 31 15.04 -7.89 -2.77
CA TYR A 31 16.48 -8.01 -2.95
C TYR A 31 16.81 -9.28 -3.72
N ALA A 32 17.60 -9.13 -4.77
CA ALA A 32 18.09 -10.23 -5.59
C ALA A 32 18.84 -11.25 -4.74
N ARG A 33 18.59 -12.54 -4.98
CA ARG A 33 19.29 -13.63 -4.27
C ARG A 33 20.42 -14.25 -5.08
N HIS A 34 20.47 -13.95 -6.37
CA HIS A 34 21.37 -14.53 -7.35
C HIS A 34 21.79 -13.46 -8.37
N ASP A 35 22.96 -13.64 -8.99
CA ASP A 35 23.57 -12.66 -9.91
C ASP A 35 22.74 -12.39 -11.19
N ASN A 36 21.67 -13.16 -11.43
CA ASN A 36 20.75 -13.01 -12.57
C ASN A 36 19.40 -12.35 -12.19
N GLU A 37 19.26 -11.88 -10.95
CA GLU A 37 18.12 -11.11 -10.46
C GLU A 37 18.57 -9.67 -10.18
N GLY A 38 17.67 -8.71 -10.39
CA GLY A 38 17.87 -7.31 -10.00
C GLY A 38 17.11 -7.00 -8.72
N ASP A 39 17.61 -6.04 -7.93
CA ASP A 39 16.85 -5.50 -6.82
C ASP A 39 15.66 -4.71 -7.38
N TYR A 40 14.58 -4.63 -6.61
CA TYR A 40 13.38 -3.90 -7.01
C TYR A 40 12.74 -3.26 -5.80
N GLU A 41 12.51 -1.95 -5.88
CA GLU A 41 11.78 -1.18 -4.88
C GLU A 41 10.62 -0.44 -5.53
N VAL A 42 9.47 -0.45 -4.85
CA VAL A 42 8.34 0.43 -5.16
C VAL A 42 7.85 1.11 -3.89
N ILE A 43 7.67 2.42 -3.99
CA ILE A 43 7.09 3.27 -2.94
C ILE A 43 5.90 4.01 -3.55
N GLN A 44 4.76 3.93 -2.88
CA GLN A 44 3.52 4.62 -3.24
C GLN A 44 3.14 5.54 -2.08
N THR A 45 3.05 6.84 -2.34
CA THR A 45 2.75 7.85 -1.34
C THR A 45 1.40 8.47 -1.64
N VAL A 46 0.44 8.26 -0.75
CA VAL A 46 -0.93 8.78 -0.85
C VAL A 46 -1.07 9.98 0.07
N ALA A 47 -1.54 11.10 -0.46
CA ALA A 47 -1.80 12.31 0.30
C ALA A 47 -3.14 12.20 1.08
N PRO A 48 -3.32 12.91 2.21
CA PRO A 48 -4.52 12.82 3.03
C PRO A 48 -5.84 13.07 2.28
N GLU A 49 -5.81 13.89 1.24
CA GLU A 49 -6.97 14.24 0.41
C GLU A 49 -7.59 13.01 -0.28
N GLU A 50 -6.80 11.95 -0.49
CA GLU A 50 -7.21 10.74 -1.18
C GLU A 50 -7.63 9.61 -0.20
N PHE A 51 -7.51 9.82 1.12
CA PHE A 51 -7.87 8.79 2.11
C PHE A 51 -9.35 8.40 2.06
N ALA A 52 -10.23 9.38 1.82
CA ALA A 52 -11.65 9.11 1.62
C ALA A 52 -11.89 8.25 0.38
N ALA A 53 -11.10 8.41 -0.70
CA ALA A 53 -11.20 7.59 -1.90
C ALA A 53 -10.82 6.12 -1.61
N ILE A 54 -9.80 5.90 -0.77
CA ILE A 54 -9.45 4.56 -0.28
C ILE A 54 -10.65 3.95 0.44
N ALA A 55 -11.16 4.60 1.49
CA ALA A 55 -12.27 4.04 2.26
C ALA A 55 -13.49 3.73 1.39
N ASN A 56 -13.88 4.67 0.51
CA ASN A 56 -15.01 4.49 -0.39
C ASN A 56 -14.85 3.31 -1.34
N LYS A 57 -13.65 3.11 -1.92
CA LYS A 57 -13.37 1.96 -2.79
C LYS A 57 -13.61 0.63 -2.08
N PHE A 58 -13.26 0.55 -0.80
CA PHE A 58 -13.37 -0.66 -0.01
C PHE A 58 -14.71 -0.79 0.73
N GLY A 59 -15.61 0.19 0.61
CA GLY A 59 -16.89 0.22 1.32
C GLY A 59 -16.74 0.44 2.83
N LEU A 60 -15.67 1.14 3.24
CA LEU A 60 -15.32 1.45 4.62
C LEU A 60 -15.73 2.88 4.98
N ASP A 61 -15.71 3.20 6.26
CA ASP A 61 -16.00 4.54 6.76
C ASP A 61 -14.87 5.53 6.42
N PRO A 62 -15.12 6.56 5.60
CA PRO A 62 -14.10 7.54 5.20
C PRO A 62 -13.67 8.49 6.31
N THR A 63 -14.35 8.49 7.47
CA THR A 63 -13.97 9.30 8.63
C THR A 63 -13.04 8.56 9.60
N SER A 64 -12.83 7.26 9.38
CA SER A 64 -11.91 6.45 10.17
C SER A 64 -10.45 6.84 9.92
N ASP A 65 -9.59 6.58 10.92
CA ASP A 65 -8.14 6.74 10.77
C ASP A 65 -7.61 5.90 9.60
N ILE A 66 -6.69 6.46 8.81
CA ILE A 66 -6.19 5.79 7.61
C ILE A 66 -5.47 4.47 7.91
N LEU A 67 -4.75 4.37 9.03
CA LEU A 67 -4.10 3.10 9.39
C LEU A 67 -5.16 2.07 9.80
N ALA A 68 -6.25 2.48 10.43
CA ALA A 68 -7.37 1.58 10.72
C ALA A 68 -8.09 1.12 9.43
N ILE A 69 -8.22 2.00 8.42
CA ILE A 69 -8.75 1.63 7.09
C ILE A 69 -7.84 0.60 6.42
N VAL A 70 -6.52 0.86 6.39
CA VAL A 70 -5.53 -0.05 5.79
C VAL A 70 -5.48 -1.39 6.52
N GLN A 71 -5.62 -1.40 7.85
CA GLN A 71 -5.70 -2.62 8.63
C GLN A 71 -6.93 -3.46 8.25
N GLN A 72 -8.11 -2.84 8.11
CA GLN A 72 -9.33 -3.53 7.67
C GLN A 72 -9.20 -4.13 6.26
N ILE A 73 -8.58 -3.39 5.33
CA ILE A 73 -8.27 -3.90 3.98
C ILE A 73 -7.36 -5.14 4.05
N SER A 74 -6.33 -5.08 4.90
CA SER A 74 -5.39 -6.19 5.11
C SER A 74 -6.07 -7.42 5.74
N ASP A 75 -6.89 -7.22 6.77
CA ASP A 75 -7.60 -8.29 7.48
C ASP A 75 -8.63 -8.98 6.58
N ALA A 76 -9.19 -8.24 5.61
CA ALA A 76 -10.06 -8.79 4.57
C ALA A 76 -9.30 -9.53 3.45
N GLY A 77 -7.96 -9.54 3.48
CA GLY A 77 -7.14 -10.13 2.41
C GLY A 77 -7.21 -9.38 1.08
N ARG A 78 -7.63 -8.11 1.09
CA ARG A 78 -7.84 -7.30 -0.14
C ARG A 78 -6.62 -6.45 -0.51
N GLY A 79 -5.43 -6.82 -0.05
CA GLY A 79 -4.20 -6.08 -0.30
C GLY A 79 -3.84 -5.97 -1.78
N GLU A 80 -4.02 -7.02 -2.58
CA GLU A 80 -3.73 -7.00 -4.02
C GLU A 80 -4.65 -6.03 -4.77
N GLU A 81 -5.94 -6.02 -4.41
CA GLU A 81 -6.90 -5.06 -4.95
C GLU A 81 -6.52 -3.62 -4.60
N PHE A 82 -6.02 -3.39 -3.38
CA PHE A 82 -5.56 -2.07 -2.96
C PHE A 82 -4.34 -1.61 -3.75
N VAL A 83 -3.34 -2.48 -3.94
CA VAL A 83 -2.18 -2.19 -4.77
C VAL A 83 -2.59 -1.90 -6.22
N ALA A 84 -3.47 -2.71 -6.79
CA ALA A 84 -3.98 -2.48 -8.16
C ALA A 84 -4.69 -1.13 -8.31
N ALA A 85 -5.39 -0.67 -7.27
CA ALA A 85 -6.04 0.63 -7.25
C ALA A 85 -5.04 1.81 -7.30
N LEU A 86 -3.91 1.65 -6.61
CA LEU A 86 -2.83 2.63 -6.60
C LEU A 86 -2.08 2.62 -7.94
N ASP A 87 -1.75 1.44 -8.46
CA ASP A 87 -1.02 1.27 -9.73
C ASP A 87 -1.82 1.80 -10.93
N SER A 88 -3.15 1.59 -10.92
CA SER A 88 -4.06 2.07 -11.96
C SER A 88 -4.44 3.56 -11.82
N LYS A 89 -3.97 4.22 -10.75
CA LYS A 89 -4.30 5.62 -10.41
C LYS A 89 -5.80 5.87 -10.17
N GLU A 90 -6.56 4.83 -9.83
CA GLU A 90 -7.93 4.98 -9.32
C GLU A 90 -7.93 5.74 -7.99
N ILE A 91 -6.93 5.46 -7.14
CA ILE A 91 -6.54 6.29 -6.00
C ILE A 91 -5.27 7.03 -6.40
N LYS A 92 -5.27 8.37 -6.30
CA LYS A 92 -4.09 9.12 -6.71
C LYS A 92 -2.98 8.95 -5.68
N CYS A 93 -1.78 8.70 -6.18
CA CYS A 93 -0.58 8.63 -5.36
C CYS A 93 0.65 9.04 -6.20
N GLU A 94 1.71 9.43 -5.50
CA GLU A 94 3.04 9.49 -6.09
C GLU A 94 3.63 8.08 -6.10
N ILE A 95 4.23 7.68 -7.20
CA ILE A 95 4.85 6.36 -7.36
C ILE A 95 6.32 6.56 -7.67
N PHE A 96 7.18 6.01 -6.82
CA PHE A 96 8.61 5.85 -7.05
C PHE A 96 8.92 4.38 -7.27
N THR A 97 9.70 4.09 -8.30
CA THR A 97 10.19 2.74 -8.60
C THR A 97 11.68 2.80 -8.87
N TRP A 98 12.42 1.86 -8.29
CA TRP A 98 13.83 1.66 -8.57
C TRP A 98 14.10 0.18 -8.87
N SER A 99 14.97 -0.09 -9.84
CA SER A 99 15.42 -1.45 -10.18
C SER A 99 16.88 -1.41 -10.64
N SER A 100 17.67 -2.41 -10.24
CA SER A 100 19.09 -2.57 -10.63
C SER A 100 19.33 -3.65 -11.68
#